data_AF-A0A1Q7PRN0-F1
#
_entry.id   AF-A0A1Q7PRN0-F1
#
_cell.length_a   1.000
_cell.length_b   1.000
_cell.length_c   1.000
_cell.angle_alpha   90.00
_cell.angle_beta   90.00
_cell.angle_gamma   90.00
#
_symmetry.space_group_name_H-M   'P 1'
#
loop_
_entity.id
_entity.type
_entity.pdbx_description
1 polymer ?
#
loop_
_entity_poly.entity_id
_entity_poly.type
_entity_poly.pdbx_seq_one_letter_code
_entity_poly.pdbx_strand_id
1 'polypeptide(L)' 'MPPETGITKEQLKSMLFIHPEECIDCGACESVCPVTAIFPEASVPEQWQEYIKLNYAAFGIKK' A
#
# COMPACT_ATOMS: atom_id res chain seq x y z
N MET A 1 -9.37 -10.45 -2.86
CA MET A 1 -8.39 -10.75 -3.92
C MET A 1 -8.65 -9.76 -5.03
N PRO A 2 -7.99 -8.60 -5.01
CA PRO A 2 -8.36 -7.49 -5.87
C PRO A 2 -7.94 -7.79 -7.30
N PRO A 3 -8.87 -8.19 -8.18
CA PRO A 3 -8.55 -8.52 -9.57
C PRO A 3 -8.27 -7.26 -10.41
N GLU A 4 -8.54 -6.09 -9.85
CA GLU A 4 -8.42 -4.77 -10.46
C GLU A 4 -7.02 -4.16 -10.44
N THR A 5 -6.06 -4.80 -9.75
CA THR A 5 -4.67 -4.29 -9.63
C THR A 5 -3.64 -5.09 -10.42
N GLY A 6 -4.06 -6.15 -11.13
CA GLY A 6 -3.14 -6.97 -11.93
C GLY A 6 -2.18 -7.85 -11.11
N ILE A 7 -2.32 -7.90 -9.78
CA ILE A 7 -1.43 -8.65 -8.89
C ILE A 7 -2.01 -10.03 -8.57
N THR A 8 -1.17 -11.06 -8.73
CA THR A 8 -1.54 -12.45 -8.44
C THR A 8 -1.58 -12.72 -6.92
N LYS A 9 -2.36 -13.73 -6.52
CA LYS A 9 -2.47 -14.18 -5.13
C LYS A 9 -1.13 -14.56 -4.50
N GLU A 10 -0.16 -14.99 -5.31
CA GLU A 10 1.19 -15.34 -4.88
C GLU A 10 2.05 -14.09 -4.64
N GLN A 11 1.96 -13.07 -5.49
CA GLN A 11 2.65 -11.78 -5.28
C GLN A 11 2.14 -11.06 -4.02
N LEU A 12 0.86 -11.24 -3.66
CA LEU A 12 0.28 -10.77 -2.39
C LEU A 12 0.99 -11.34 -1.16
N LYS A 13 1.59 -12.53 -1.24
CA LYS A 13 2.35 -13.11 -0.12
C LYS A 13 3.76 -12.54 0.02
N SER A 14 4.30 -11.93 -1.04
CA SER A 14 5.66 -11.37 -1.04
C SER A 14 5.72 -9.88 -0.67
N MET A 15 4.57 -9.23 -0.47
CA MET A 15 4.48 -7.81 -0.18
C MET A 15 3.75 -7.55 1.14
N LEU A 16 4.14 -6.47 1.82
CA LEU A 16 3.44 -5.94 2.99
C LEU A 16 2.52 -4.81 2.54
N PHE A 17 1.33 -4.74 3.15
CA PHE A 17 0.31 -3.72 2.87
C PHE A 17 -0.01 -2.94 4.14
N ILE A 18 -0.37 -1.67 3.98
CA ILE A 18 -0.77 -0.77 5.06
C ILE A 18 -2.30 -0.70 5.05
N HIS A 19 -2.92 -0.94 6.21
CA HIS A 19 -4.37 -0.83 6.36
C HIS A 19 -4.78 0.65 6.43
N PRO A 20 -5.55 1.18 5.47
CA PRO A 20 -5.81 2.61 5.39
C PRO A 20 -6.71 3.14 6.52
N GLU A 21 -7.69 2.36 7.00
CA GLU A 21 -8.56 2.81 8.11
C GLU A 21 -7.92 2.70 9.51
N GLU A 22 -6.85 1.91 9.66
CA GLU A 22 -6.11 1.79 10.93
C GLU A 22 -4.86 2.69 10.94
N CYS A 23 -4.40 3.11 9.76
CA CYS A 23 -3.31 4.07 9.63
C CYS A 23 -3.74 5.42 10.22
N ILE A 24 -2.95 5.93 11.14
CA ILE A 24 -3.18 7.23 11.80
C ILE A 24 -2.21 8.32 11.31
N ASP A 25 -1.55 8.09 10.16
CA ASP A 25 -0.59 9.01 9.55
C ASP A 25 0.56 9.45 10.49
N CYS A 26 1.02 8.56 11.38
CA CYS A 26 2.08 8.90 12.34
C CYS A 26 3.49 8.95 11.73
N GLY A 27 3.69 8.46 10.51
CA GLY A 27 4.98 8.48 9.79
C GLY A 27 6.08 7.56 10.37
N ALA A 28 5.81 6.80 11.43
CA ALA A 28 6.82 5.97 12.08
C ALA A 28 7.39 4.90 11.13
N CYS A 29 6.55 4.32 10.26
CA CYS A 29 6.93 3.28 9.32
C CYS A 29 7.84 3.77 8.17
N GLU A 30 7.77 5.05 7.79
CA GLU A 30 8.56 5.64 6.70
C GLU A 30 10.05 5.60 7.02
N SER A 31 10.43 6.08 8.21
CA SER A 31 11.84 6.20 8.63
C SER A 31 12.54 4.87 8.90
N VAL A 32 11.78 3.81 9.19
CA VAL A 32 12.33 2.49 9.53
C VAL A 32 12.45 1.57 8.32
N CYS A 33 11.80 1.89 7.20
CA CYS A 33 11.84 1.06 6.01
C CYS A 33 13.23 1.18 5.35
N PRO A 34 14.03 0.09 5.28
CA PRO A 34 15.41 0.15 4.79
C PRO A 34 15.54 0.49 3.30
N VAL A 35 14.45 0.33 2.54
CA VAL A 35 14.38 0.57 1.09
C VAL A 35 13.47 1.74 0.73
N THR A 36 12.96 2.48 1.74
CA THR A 36 12.11 3.66 1.54
C THR A 36 10.91 3.37 0.62
N ALA A 37 10.21 2.25 0.87
CA ALA A 37 9.06 1.84 0.08
C ALA A 37 7.72 2.43 0.56
N ILE A 38 7.70 3.03 1.75
CA ILE A 38 6.49 3.54 2.38
C ILE A 38 6.45 5.06 2.20
N PHE A 39 5.34 5.55 1.66
CA PHE A 39 5.10 6.97 1.45
C PHE A 39 3.72 7.34 2.02
N PRO A 40 3.57 8.56 2.57
CA PRO A 40 2.25 9.14 2.82
C PRO A 40 1.43 9.18 1.54
N GLU A 41 0.11 8.99 1.62
CA GLU A 41 -0.75 8.91 0.44
C GLU A 41 -0.60 10.14 -0.49
N ALA A 42 -0.46 11.33 0.10
CA ALA A 42 -0.28 12.59 -0.61
C ALA A 42 1.10 12.77 -1.26
N SER A 43 2.08 11.93 -0.92
CA SER A 43 3.47 12.03 -1.36
C SER A 43 3.92 10.84 -2.20
N VAL A 44 3.02 9.93 -2.57
CA VAL A 44 3.31 8.82 -3.47
C VAL A 44 3.65 9.36 -4.87
N PRO A 45 4.81 9.00 -5.44
CA PRO A 45 5.15 9.36 -6.82
C PRO A 45 4.10 8.91 -7.83
N GLU A 46 3.89 9.68 -8.90
CA GLU A 46 2.84 9.41 -9.90
C GLU A 46 2.89 7.98 -10.47
N GLN A 47 4.11 7.50 -10.73
CA GLN A 47 4.41 6.14 -11.20
C GLN A 47 3.97 5.02 -10.24
N TRP A 48 3.70 5.31 -8.97
CA TRP A 48 3.33 4.32 -7.94
C TRP A 48 1.93 4.57 -7.35
N GLN A 49 1.14 5.46 -7.95
CA GLN A 49 -0.22 5.78 -7.49
C GLN A 49 -1.16 4.56 -7.46
N GLU A 50 -0.91 3.57 -8.32
CA GLU A 50 -1.66 2.31 -8.33
C GLU A 50 -1.54 1.50 -7.02
N TYR A 51 -0.39 1.60 -6.33
CA TYR A 51 -0.16 0.89 -5.08
C TYR A 51 -1.03 1.41 -3.94
N ILE A 52 -1.54 2.64 -4.02
CA ILE A 52 -2.51 3.11 -3.05
C ILE A 52 -3.78 2.27 -3.14
N LYS A 53 -4.34 2.10 -4.35
CA LYS A 53 -5.53 1.26 -4.55
C LYS A 53 -5.29 -0.17 -4.10
N LEU A 54 -4.09 -0.70 -4.33
CA LEU A 54 -3.70 -2.04 -3.88
C LEU A 54 -3.71 -2.19 -2.36
N ASN A 55 -3.22 -1.21 -1.60
CA ASN A 55 -3.27 -1.24 -0.13
C ASN A 55 -4.71 -1.33 0.38
N TYR A 56 -5.63 -0.54 -0.18
CA TYR A 56 -7.06 -0.62 0.16
C TYR A 56 -7.67 -1.97 -0.22
N ALA A 57 -7.39 -2.43 -1.43
CA ALA A 57 -8.00 -3.62 -2.00
C ALA A 57 -7.44 -4.93 -1.39
N ALA A 58 -6.25 -4.89 -0.79
CA ALA A 58 -5.70 -5.98 0.03
C ALA A 58 -6.58 -6.28 1.26
N PHE A 59 -7.23 -5.25 1.82
CA PHE A 59 -8.15 -5.37 2.96
C PHE A 59 -9.63 -5.33 2.55
N GLY A 60 -9.93 -5.28 1.25
CA GLY A 60 -11.31 -5.25 0.74
C GLY A 60 -12.01 -3.91 0.92
N ILE A 61 -11.24 -2.85 1.17
CA ILE A 61 -11.74 -1.49 1.36
C ILE A 61 -11.78 -0.80 -0.01
N LYS A 62 -12.79 0.04 -0.24
CA LYS A 62 -12.82 0.90 -1.43
C LYS A 62 -12.07 2.18 -1.11
N LYS A 63 -11.11 2.52 -1.97
CA LYS A 63 -10.51 3.86 -1.98
C LYS A 63 -11.53 4.88 -2.47
#